data_AF-A0A534MP84-F1
#
_entry.id   AF-A0A534MP84-F1
#
_cell.length_a   1.000
_cell.length_b   1.000
_cell.length_c   1.000
_cell.angle_alpha   90.00
_cell.angle_beta   90.00
_cell.angle_gamma   90.00
#
_symmetry.space_group_name_H-M   'P 1'
#
loop_
_entity.id
_entity.type
_entity.pdbx_description
1 polymer ?
#
loop_
_entity_poly.entity_id
_entity_poly.type
_entity_poly.pdbx_seq_one_letter_code
_entity_poly.pdbx_strand_id
1 'polypeptide(L)' 'WGGYGRHYWRYGDDAHAILRSRYARGEITREQFEQMMGDLEQHR' A
#
# COMPACT_ATOMS: atom_id res chain seq x y z
N TRP A 1 -22.69 -0.62 -7.61
CA TRP A 1 -22.34 0.19 -6.43
C TRP A 1 -20.97 -0.28 -5.94
N GLY A 2 -19.84 0.38 -6.12
CA GLY A 2 -19.50 1.66 -6.71
C GLY A 2 -17.99 1.88 -6.52
N GLY A 3 -17.37 2.70 -7.37
CA GLY A 3 -16.25 3.53 -6.93
C GLY A 3 -14.82 2.99 -7.09
N TYR A 4 -14.50 2.33 -8.20
CA TYR A 4 -13.11 2.36 -8.71
C TYR A 4 -12.88 3.77 -9.29
N GLY A 5 -12.59 4.71 -8.41
CA GLY A 5 -12.64 6.13 -8.72
C GLY A 5 -11.77 6.97 -7.80
N ARG A 6 -10.46 6.95 -8.10
CA ARG A 6 -9.65 8.16 -8.24
C ARG A 6 -9.53 9.04 -6.98
N HIS A 7 -8.44 8.86 -6.24
CA HIS A 7 -7.91 9.92 -5.37
C HIS A 7 -6.39 10.05 -5.54
N TYR A 8 -5.98 10.54 -6.72
CA TYR A 8 -4.62 10.98 -7.08
C TYR A 8 -4.14 12.20 -6.28
N TRP A 9 -4.27 12.20 -4.96
CA TRP A 9 -3.88 13.34 -4.11
C TRP A 9 -2.99 12.95 -2.93
N ARG A 10 -2.60 11.69 -2.79
CA ARG A 10 -1.91 11.24 -1.58
C ARG A 10 -0.98 10.06 -1.86
N TYR A 11 0.03 10.30 -2.70
CA TYR A 11 1.04 9.31 -3.14
C TYR A 11 1.59 8.42 -2.01
N GLY A 12 1.74 8.95 -0.78
CA GLY A 12 2.10 8.15 0.40
C GLY A 12 0.97 7.25 0.93
N ASP A 13 -0.27 7.74 1.01
CA ASP A 13 -1.42 6.97 1.52
C ASP A 13 -1.84 5.86 0.54
N ASP A 14 -1.70 6.10 -0.77
CA ASP A 14 -1.92 5.11 -1.83
C ASP A 14 -0.94 3.94 -1.74
N ALA A 15 0.35 4.21 -1.49
CA ALA A 15 1.36 3.16 -1.40
C ALA A 15 1.10 2.23 -0.21
N HIS A 16 0.70 2.77 0.94
CA HIS A 16 0.26 1.99 2.10
C HIS A 16 -0.99 1.14 1.79
N ALA A 17 -1.98 1.72 1.09
CA ALA A 17 -3.20 1.02 0.69
C ALA A 17 -2.94 -0.13 -0.30
N ILE A 18 -2.01 0.08 -1.24
CA ILE A 18 -1.59 -0.94 -2.21
C ILE A 18 -0.89 -2.10 -1.49
N LEU A 19 0.06 -1.81 -0.60
CA LEU A 19 0.76 -2.86 0.17
C LEU A 19 -0.20 -3.68 1.02
N ARG A 20 -1.15 -3.03 1.71
CA ARG A 20 -2.14 -3.72 2.53
C ARG A 20 -3.03 -4.64 1.69
N SER A 21 -3.41 -4.19 0.50
CA SER A 21 -4.21 -5.00 -0.44
C SER A 21 -3.46 -6.23 -0.94
N ARG A 22 -2.16 -6.08 -1.25
CA ARG A 22 -1.30 -7.18 -1.71
C ARG A 22 -1.06 -8.21 -0.61
N TYR A 23 -0.84 -7.75 0.63
CA TYR A 23 -0.70 -8.65 1.77
C TYR A 23 -1.98 -9.43 2.05
N ALA A 24 -3.16 -8.77 2.00
CA ALA A 24 -4.44 -9.44 2.17
C ALA A 24 -4.74 -10.50 1.09
N ARG A 25 -4.21 -10.30 -0.13
CA ARG A 25 -4.28 -11.28 -1.22
C ARG A 25 -3.22 -12.38 -1.11
N GLY A 26 -2.23 -12.25 -0.24
CA GLY A 26 -1.08 -13.17 -0.15
C GLY A 26 -0.10 -13.03 -1.32
N GLU A 27 -0.15 -11.92 -2.07
CA GLU A 27 0.81 -11.64 -3.15
C GLU A 27 2.21 -11.29 -2.61
N ILE A 28 2.29 -10.86 -1.35
CA ILE A 28 3.52 -10.59 -0.62
C ILE A 28 3.46 -11.21 0.77
N THR A 29 4.61 -11.63 1.28
CA THR A 29 4.71 -12.14 2.64
C THR A 29 4.68 -11.01 3.67
N ARG A 30 4.48 -11.38 4.94
CA ARG A 30 4.52 -10.43 6.05
C ARG A 30 5.85 -9.67 6.10
N GLU A 31 6.97 -10.37 5.94
CA GLU A 31 8.31 -9.76 5.95
C GLU A 31 8.48 -8.74 4.81
N GLN A 32 7.99 -9.06 3.61
CA GLN A 32 8.02 -8.15 2.47
C GLN A 32 7.13 -6.93 2.70
N PHE A 33 5.95 -7.12 3.30
CA PHE A 33 5.05 -6.02 3.66
C PHE A 33 5.70 -5.09 4.69
N GLU A 34 6.29 -5.64 5.76
CA GLU A 34 6.97 -4.88 6.81
C GLU A 34 8.17 -4.09 6.27
N GLN A 35 8.97 -4.70 5.37
CA GLN A 35 10.08 -4.01 4.71
C GLN A 35 9.62 -2.83 3.84
N MET A 36 8.62 -3.05 2.98
CA MET A 36 8.13 -2.01 2.06
C MET A 36 7.37 -0.89 2.79
N MET A 37 6.67 -1.22 3.88
CA MET A 37 6.08 -0.22 4.79
C MET A 37 7.16 0.68 5.39
N GLY A 38 8.25 0.10 5.89
CA GLY A 38 9.35 0.87 6.46
C GLY A 38 10.04 1.78 5.44
N ASP A 39 10.21 1.33 4.19
CA ASP A 39 10.78 2.16 3.11
C ASP A 39 9.90 3.38 2.80
N LEU A 40 8.57 3.18 2.75
CA LEU A 40 7.61 4.26 2.53
C LEU A 40 7.58 5.29 3.65
N GLU A 41 7.77 4.85 4.90
CA GLU A 41 7.85 5.76 6.05
C GLU A 41 9.16 6.55 6.09
N GLN A 42 10.26 5.98 5.61
CA GLN A 42 11.56 6.68 5.54
C GLN A 42 11.68 7.64 4.36
N HIS A 43 10.91 7.44 3.29
CA HIS A 43 10.91 8.30 2.09
C HIS A 43 9.86 9.42 2.12
N ARG A 44 9.27 9.71 3.28
CA ARG A 44 8.29 10.80 3.48
C ARG A 44 8.95 12.09 3.94
#